data_AF-A0A6G6YFP0-F1
#
_entry.id   AF-A0A6G6YFP0-F1
#
_cell.length_a   1.000
_cell.length_b   1.000
_cell.length_c   1.000
_cell.angle_alpha   90.00
_cell.angle_beta   90.00
_cell.angle_gamma   90.00
#
_symmetry.space_group_name_H-M   'P 1'
#
loop_
_entity.id
_entity.type
_entity.pdbx_description
1 polymer ?
#
loop_
_entity_poly.entity_id
_entity_poly.type
_entity_poly.pdbx_seq_one_letter_code
_entity_poly.pdbx_strand_id
1 'polypeptide(L)'
;MDKQTQKLRTLVQQHLNQTKTDIEKKYGKPGKNSHTEIWFYRKYKCGIFMDEIAFIFEEDCVIDITLTEYVFWIEYRSIFYNKGENPEYKVIKLL
;
A
#
# COMPACT_ATOMS: atom_id res chain seq x y z
N MET A 1 18.12 -2.31 -1.59
CA MET A 1 16.66 -2.18 -1.41
C MET A 1 15.99 -2.79 -2.63
N ASP A 2 15.04 -3.70 -2.46
CA ASP A 2 14.38 -4.36 -3.60
C ASP A 2 13.35 -3.45 -4.28
N LYS A 3 12.93 -3.81 -5.50
CA LYS A 3 12.04 -2.98 -6.34
C LYS A 3 10.71 -2.64 -5.65
N GLN A 4 10.16 -3.53 -4.83
CA GLN A 4 8.89 -3.26 -4.17
C GLN A 4 9.05 -2.39 -2.94
N THR A 5 10.12 -2.57 -2.17
CA THR A 5 10.45 -1.62 -1.11
C THR A 5 10.71 -0.22 -1.68
N GLN A 6 11.34 -0.13 -2.86
CA GLN A 6 11.49 1.15 -3.58
C GLN A 6 10.14 1.72 -4.02
N LYS A 7 9.23 0.88 -4.53
CA LYS A 7 7.87 1.29 -4.89
C LYS A 7 7.11 1.83 -3.66
N LEU A 8 7.17 1.13 -2.53
CA LEU A 8 6.53 1.59 -1.30
C LEU A 8 7.13 2.92 -0.83
N ARG A 9 8.45 3.07 -0.84
CA ARG A 9 9.11 4.35 -0.55
C ARG A 9 8.57 5.49 -1.42
N THR A 10 8.43 5.27 -2.72
CA THR A 10 7.84 6.28 -3.62
C THR A 10 6.38 6.59 -3.25
N LEU A 11 5.58 5.59 -2.89
CA LEU A 11 4.21 5.80 -2.44
C LEU A 11 4.18 6.65 -1.16
N VAL A 12 4.99 6.30 -0.16
CA VAL A 12 5.11 7.05 1.11
C VAL A 12 5.50 8.49 0.85
N GLN A 13 6.54 8.72 0.04
CA GLN A 13 6.98 10.08 -0.29
C GLN A 13 5.93 10.91 -1.02
N GLN A 14 5.06 10.28 -1.81
CA GLN A 14 4.04 10.98 -2.59
C GLN A 14 2.72 11.19 -1.84
N HIS A 15 2.37 10.27 -0.94
CA HIS A 15 1.01 10.14 -0.44
C HIS A 15 0.87 10.29 1.07
N LEU A 16 1.96 10.24 1.83
CA LEU A 16 1.88 10.47 3.27
C LEU A 16 1.32 11.88 3.56
N ASN A 17 0.39 11.96 4.52
CA ASN A 17 -0.36 13.16 4.90
C ASN A 17 -1.30 13.73 3.81
N GLN A 18 -1.50 13.04 2.68
CA GLN A 18 -2.54 13.44 1.74
C GLN A 18 -3.93 13.11 2.26
N THR A 19 -4.93 13.88 1.83
CA THR A 19 -6.31 13.65 2.24
C THR A 19 -6.93 12.48 1.47
N LYS A 20 -8.01 11.89 1.99
CA LYS A 20 -8.80 10.89 1.24
C LYS A 20 -9.24 11.42 -0.12
N THR A 21 -9.60 12.70 -0.19
CA THR A 21 -10.00 13.35 -1.44
C THR A 21 -8.88 13.36 -2.49
N ASP A 22 -7.64 13.63 -2.06
CA ASP A 22 -6.47 13.60 -2.96
C ASP A 22 -6.18 12.19 -3.48
N ILE A 23 -6.31 11.18 -2.59
CA ILE A 23 -6.14 9.77 -2.96
C ILE A 23 -7.23 9.34 -3.95
N GLU A 24 -8.50 9.66 -3.69
CA GLU A 24 -9.61 9.33 -4.59
C GLU A 24 -9.46 10.03 -5.95
N LYS A 25 -9.00 11.28 -5.96
CA LYS A 25 -8.73 12.01 -7.21
C LYS A 25 -7.64 11.36 -8.06
N LYS A 26 -6.61 10.78 -7.45
CA LYS A 26 -5.48 10.15 -8.16
C LYS A 26 -5.75 8.69 -8.55
N TYR A 27 -6.39 7.92 -7.66
CA TYR A 27 -6.57 6.48 -7.83
C TYR A 27 -8.00 6.06 -8.17
N GLY A 28 -8.96 6.98 -8.13
CA GLY A 28 -10.38 6.68 -8.28
C GLY A 28 -10.96 6.04 -7.02
N LYS A 29 -12.12 5.39 -7.21
CA LYS A 29 -12.84 4.74 -6.11
C LYS A 29 -12.03 3.57 -5.53
N PRO A 30 -11.99 3.44 -4.19
CA PRO A 30 -11.28 2.34 -3.55
C PRO A 30 -12.00 0.99 -3.79
N GLY A 31 -11.27 -0.11 -3.59
CA GLY A 31 -11.80 -1.46 -3.78
C GLY A 31 -12.95 -1.78 -2.82
N LYS A 32 -13.79 -2.76 -3.16
CA LYS A 32 -15.02 -3.12 -2.40
C LYS A 32 -14.78 -3.50 -0.93
N ASN A 33 -13.58 -3.96 -0.59
CA ASN A 33 -13.21 -4.38 0.77
C ASN A 33 -12.70 -3.21 1.63
N SER A 34 -12.71 -1.99 1.10
CA SER A 34 -12.25 -0.78 1.79
C SER A 34 -13.24 -0.34 2.85
N HIS A 35 -12.71 0.24 3.93
CA HIS A 35 -13.46 0.77 5.06
C HIS A 35 -13.13 2.25 5.26
N THR A 36 -13.76 2.89 6.27
CA THR A 36 -13.54 4.30 6.59
C THR A 36 -12.07 4.62 6.88
N GLU A 37 -11.33 3.68 7.46
CA GLU A 37 -9.94 3.90 7.93
C GLU A 37 -8.90 3.28 6.99
N ILE A 38 -9.31 2.45 6.03
CA ILE A 38 -8.37 1.77 5.14
C ILE A 38 -8.94 1.58 3.73
N TRP A 39 -8.20 2.05 2.72
CA TRP A 39 -8.58 1.90 1.32
C TRP A 39 -7.61 1.02 0.56
N PHE A 40 -8.15 0.06 -0.18
CA PHE A 40 -7.38 -0.89 -0.97
C PHE A 40 -7.46 -0.59 -2.47
N TYR A 41 -6.30 -0.59 -3.11
CA TYR A 41 -6.17 -0.40 -4.56
C TYR A 41 -5.36 -1.54 -5.17
N ARG A 42 -6.03 -2.37 -5.96
CA ARG A 42 -5.43 -3.53 -6.63
C ARG A 42 -4.98 -3.17 -8.04
N LYS A 43 -3.77 -3.57 -8.41
CA LYS A 43 -3.22 -3.43 -9.76
C LYS A 43 -2.60 -4.74 -10.22
N TYR A 44 -3.14 -5.30 -11.31
CA TYR A 44 -2.54 -6.44 -11.98
C TYR A 44 -1.25 -6.02 -12.69
N LYS A 45 -0.19 -6.79 -12.51
CA LYS A 45 1.09 -6.61 -13.21
C LYS A 45 1.10 -7.43 -14.50
N CYS A 46 0.94 -8.75 -14.37
CA CYS A 46 0.88 -9.70 -15.49
C CYS A 46 0.30 -11.03 -15.01
N GLY A 47 -0.64 -11.61 -15.76
CA GLY A 47 -1.23 -12.93 -15.49
C GLY A 47 -1.62 -13.14 -14.03
N ILE A 48 -0.75 -13.85 -13.31
CA ILE A 48 -0.94 -14.32 -11.92
C ILE A 48 -0.42 -13.35 -10.84
N PHE A 49 0.26 -12.27 -11.22
CA PHE A 49 0.87 -11.31 -10.29
C PHE A 49 0.00 -10.06 -10.10
N MET A 50 -0.24 -9.70 -8.84
CA MET A 50 -1.03 -8.54 -8.46
C MET A 50 -0.40 -7.82 -7.26
N ASP A 51 -0.47 -6.49 -7.29
CA ASP A 51 -0.15 -5.66 -6.13
C ASP A 51 -1.42 -5.07 -5.54
N GLU A 52 -1.49 -5.02 -4.22
CA GLU A 52 -2.47 -4.25 -3.49
C GLU A 52 -1.75 -3.16 -2.69
N ILE A 53 -2.18 -1.92 -2.87
CA ILE A 53 -1.78 -0.80 -2.03
C ILE A 53 -2.88 -0.59 -1.02
N ALA A 54 -2.56 -0.58 0.27
CA ALA A 54 -3.49 -0.14 1.30
C ALA A 54 -3.05 1.22 1.83
N PHE A 55 -3.92 2.22 1.73
CA PHE A 55 -3.76 3.50 2.39
C PHE A 55 -4.53 3.46 3.71
N ILE A 56 -3.84 3.75 4.81
CA ILE A 56 -4.42 3.80 6.16
C ILE A 56 -4.59 5.27 6.53
N PHE A 57 -5.77 5.61 7.04
CA PHE A 57 -6.17 6.98 7.31
C PHE A 57 -6.49 7.20 8.79
N GLU A 58 -6.10 8.37 9.28
CA GLU A 58 -6.54 8.94 10.55
C GLU A 58 -6.91 10.40 10.28
N GLU A 59 -8.05 10.85 10.82
CA GLU A 59 -8.55 12.23 10.63
C GLU A 59 -8.53 12.69 9.15
N ASP A 60 -8.96 11.80 8.23
CA ASP A 60 -9.00 12.01 6.78
C ASP A 60 -7.65 12.08 6.06
N CYS A 61 -6.53 11.91 6.77
CA CYS A 61 -5.18 11.98 6.22
C CYS A 61 -4.50 10.61 6.20
N VAL A 62 -3.68 10.34 5.17
CA VAL A 62 -2.89 9.12 5.09
C VAL A 62 -1.81 9.14 6.16
N ILE A 63 -1.90 8.22 7.12
CA ILE A 63 -0.88 8.04 8.17
C ILE A 63 0.11 6.93 7.84
N ASP A 64 -0.32 5.93 7.06
CA ASP A 64 0.51 4.80 6.69
C ASP A 64 0.08 4.20 5.35
N ILE A 65 1.03 3.51 4.71
CA ILE A 65 0.84 2.87 3.41
C ILE A 65 1.49 1.49 3.47
N THR A 66 0.74 0.48 3.04
CA THR A 66 1.26 -0.88 2.89
C THR A 66 1.20 -1.33 1.45
N LEU A 67 2.12 -2.22 1.07
CA LEU A 67 2.16 -2.84 -0.24
C LEU A 67 2.20 -4.36 -0.08
N THR A 68 1.15 -5.03 -0.53
CA THR A 68 1.05 -6.49 -0.53
C THR A 68 1.17 -7.01 -1.96
N GLU A 69 2.02 -8.02 -2.14
CA GLU A 69 2.14 -8.74 -3.40
C GLU A 69 1.42 -10.07 -3.34
N TYR A 70 0.68 -10.37 -4.40
CA TYR A 70 -0.04 -11.62 -4.58
C TYR A 70 0.52 -12.39 -5.79
N VAL A 71 0.60 -13.70 -5.64
CA VAL A 71 0.90 -14.66 -6.72
C VAL A 71 -0.20 -15.72 -6.71
N PHE A 72 -0.87 -15.95 -7.85
CA PHE A 72 -2.06 -16.82 -7.93
C PHE A 72 -3.15 -16.44 -6.91
N TRP A 73 -3.32 -15.14 -6.63
CA TRP A 73 -4.26 -14.61 -5.62
C TRP A 73 -3.91 -14.91 -4.16
N ILE A 74 -2.75 -15.50 -3.90
CA ILE A 74 -2.28 -15.81 -2.56
C ILE A 74 -1.26 -14.74 -2.13
N GLU A 75 -1.39 -14.25 -0.91
CA GLU A 75 -0.47 -13.26 -0.33
C GLU A 75 0.93 -13.84 -0.21
N TYR A 76 1.85 -13.30 -1.00
CA TYR A 76 3.23 -13.77 -1.05
C TYR A 76 4.09 -13.01 -0.03
N ARG A 77 3.98 -11.67 -0.02
CA ARG A 77 4.64 -10.81 0.96
C ARG A 77 3.93 -9.49 1.14
N SER A 78 4.12 -8.90 2.31
CA SER A 78 3.68 -7.55 2.63
C SER A 78 4.85 -6.70 3.08
N ILE A 79 4.84 -5.44 2.65
CA ILE A 79 5.86 -4.45 2.96
C ILE A 79 5.18 -3.31 3.73
N PHE A 80 5.74 -2.98 4.88
CA PHE A 80 5.24 -1.98 5.81
C PHE A 80 6.25 -0.85 5.96
N TYR A 81 5.77 0.38 6.09
CA TYR A 81 6.58 1.53 6.43
C TYR A 81 6.45 1.82 7.92
N ASN A 82 7.55 1.72 8.66
CA ASN A 82 7.59 2.05 10.09
C ASN A 82 8.41 3.32 10.28
N LYS A 83 7.70 4.45 10.38
CA LYS A 83 8.32 5.76 10.58
C LYS A 83 9.14 5.77 11.88
N GLY A 84 10.45 5.96 11.76
CA GLY A 84 11.37 6.10 12.90
C GLY A 84 12.00 4.79 13.41
N GLU A 85 11.72 3.65 12.79
CA GLU A 85 12.42 2.39 13.09
C GLU A 85 13.62 2.16 12.15
N ASN A 86 14.57 1.33 12.59
CA ASN A 86 15.65 0.82 11.74
C ASN A 86 15.57 -0.72 11.66
N PRO A 87 15.19 -1.33 10.52
CA PRO A 87 14.95 -0.70 9.22
C PRO A 87 13.57 -0.03 9.12
N GLU A 88 13.50 1.12 8.43
CA GLU A 88 12.25 1.89 8.19
C GLU A 88 11.20 1.11 7.39
N TYR A 89 11.61 0.04 6.71
CA TYR A 89 10.74 -0.81 5.90
C TYR A 89 10.88 -2.24 6.37
N LYS A 90 9.77 -2.85 6.79
CA LYS A 90 9.70 -4.26 7.18
C LYS A 90 9.04 -5.06 6.07
N VAL A 91 9.71 -6.12 5.64
CA VAL A 91 9.18 -7.09 4.68
C VAL A 91 8.79 -8.35 5.45
N ILE A 92 7.51 -8.71 5.40
CA ILE A 92 6.99 -9.96 5.96
C ILE A 92 6.71 -10.89 4.78
N LYS A 93 7.38 -12.05 4.76
CA LYS A 93 7.06 -13.14 3.84
C LYS A 93 5.98 -14.00 4.48
N LEU A 94 4.89 -14.22 3.75
CA LEU A 94 3.75 -14.98 4.24
C LEU A 94 3.76 -16.42 3.69
N LEU A 95 4.40 -16.63 2.54
CA LEU A 95 4.65 -17.92 1.89
C LEU A 95 6.08 -18.03 1.37
#